data_AF-A0A7V9KN33-F1
#
_entry.id   AF-A0A7V9KN33-F1
#
_cell.length_a   1.000
_cell.length_b   1.000
_cell.length_c   1.000
_cell.angle_alpha   90.00
_cell.angle_beta   90.00
_cell.angle_gamma   90.00
#
_symmetry.space_group_name_H-M   'P 1'
#
loop_
_entity.id
_entity.type
_entity.pdbx_description
1 polymer ?
#
loop_
_entity_poly.entity_id
_entity_poly.type
_entity_poly.pdbx_seq_one_letter_code
_entity_poly.pdbx_strand_id
1 'polypeptide(L)'
;MTICPCCGFKFVGTLSEGCAECGARSVGEALPKPEHELPSYGRSLLLAVTGALMVLVFLTQTIIALMQRAPRVTPILALSSVLPLDRWSWVAAGETAAWRLKWIAIPVTIIVLWGSLKIYRSMLKSSARFCGLGYAKTGIMASALVPVLIAVLIGVTVPERLHQRQLGLEAASYALGYRLDRALLEYSARYGTLPADLKDLDRLPDPDGSIAAALSSLDASAYKPSADLAALPKQKSQTLRGAVIRNASLDTATDDLPGEALSFTNYDLPLPGADKLMGTEDDLFVHDGIIKKASEGVHGPGTTPVSTTSAKP
;
A
#
# COMPACT_ATOMS: atom_id res chain seq x y z
N MET A 1 54.32 -5.70 1.95
CA MET A 1 54.49 -6.32 0.62
C MET A 1 54.85 -5.23 -0.37
N THR A 2 55.96 -5.41 -1.07
CA THR A 2 56.46 -4.55 -2.13
C THR A 2 56.24 -5.26 -3.46
N ILE A 3 55.80 -4.52 -4.47
CA ILE A 3 55.61 -5.03 -5.83
C ILE A 3 56.78 -4.52 -6.65
N CYS A 4 57.50 -5.40 -7.34
CA CYS A 4 58.57 -4.99 -8.25
C CYS A 4 57.95 -4.20 -9.43
N PRO A 5 58.39 -2.96 -9.69
CA PRO A 5 57.85 -2.16 -10.79
C PRO A 5 58.23 -2.70 -12.18
N CYS A 6 59.29 -3.51 -12.29
CA CYS A 6 59.72 -4.08 -13.57
C CYS A 6 58.91 -5.32 -13.97
N CYS A 7 58.72 -6.29 -13.07
CA CYS A 7 58.10 -7.58 -13.39
C CYS A 7 56.76 -7.84 -12.67
N GLY A 8 56.35 -6.99 -11.74
CA GLY A 8 55.12 -7.17 -10.97
C GLY A 8 55.20 -8.23 -9.86
N PHE A 9 56.35 -8.88 -9.65
CA PHE A 9 56.50 -9.91 -8.62
C PHE A 9 56.32 -9.31 -7.22
N LYS A 10 55.53 -10.00 -6.39
CA LYS A 10 55.28 -9.63 -4.99
C LYS A 10 56.33 -10.28 -4.13
N PHE A 11 57.11 -9.48 -3.42
CA PHE A 11 58.10 -10.00 -2.48
C PHE A 11 57.99 -9.33 -1.11
N VAL A 12 58.62 -9.97 -0.13
CA VAL A 12 58.68 -9.52 1.26
C VAL A 12 60.09 -9.03 1.51
N GLY A 13 60.29 -7.72 1.48
CA GLY A 13 61.61 -7.11 1.62
C GLY A 13 61.63 -5.68 1.10
N THR A 14 62.79 -5.03 1.21
CA THR A 14 63.02 -3.68 0.67
C THR A 14 63.52 -3.78 -0.77
N LEU A 15 63.10 -2.86 -1.65
CA LEU A 15 63.53 -2.79 -3.06
C LEU A 15 65.05 -2.59 -3.23
N SER A 16 65.75 -2.23 -2.16
CA SER A 16 67.20 -2.12 -2.08
C SER A 16 67.92 -3.46 -2.15
N GLU A 17 67.32 -4.56 -1.67
CA GLU A 17 67.90 -5.91 -1.75
C GLU A 17 67.81 -6.49 -3.17
N GLY A 18 66.97 -5.88 -4.02
CA GLY A 18 66.71 -6.29 -5.38
C GLY A 18 65.56 -7.29 -5.49
N CYS A 19 64.91 -7.30 -6.65
CA CYS A 19 63.91 -8.30 -6.96
C CYS A 19 64.58 -9.65 -7.26
N ALA A 20 64.18 -10.71 -6.56
CA ALA A 20 64.72 -12.06 -6.75
C ALA A 20 64.51 -12.61 -8.17
N GLU A 21 63.49 -12.13 -8.88
CA GLU A 21 63.10 -12.70 -10.19
C GLU A 21 63.69 -11.94 -11.38
N CYS A 22 63.67 -10.60 -11.36
CA CYS A 22 64.19 -9.79 -12.47
C CYS A 22 65.52 -9.06 -12.16
N GLY A 23 66.03 -9.18 -10.93
CA GLY A 23 67.27 -8.52 -10.50
C GLY A 23 67.18 -6.99 -10.34
N ALA A 24 66.01 -6.39 -10.59
CA ALA A 24 65.84 -4.94 -10.49
C ALA A 24 66.08 -4.44 -9.06
N ARG A 25 66.95 -3.44 -8.89
CA ARG A 25 67.29 -2.80 -7.62
C ARG A 25 66.89 -1.33 -7.65
N SER A 26 66.56 -0.75 -6.50
CA SER A 26 66.38 0.70 -6.41
C SER A 26 67.69 1.41 -6.72
N VAL A 27 67.73 2.20 -7.80
CA VAL A 27 68.88 3.03 -8.13
C VAL A 27 68.78 4.32 -7.32
N GLY A 28 69.40 4.33 -6.13
CA GLY A 28 69.47 5.48 -5.24
C GLY A 28 68.37 5.54 -4.17
N GLU A 29 68.54 6.48 -3.24
CA GLU A 29 67.51 6.85 -2.25
C GLU A 29 66.28 7.40 -2.97
N ALA A 30 65.09 7.20 -2.40
CA ALA A 30 63.88 7.76 -2.96
C ALA A 30 64.04 9.28 -3.12
N LEU A 31 63.74 9.80 -4.31
CA LEU A 31 63.78 11.23 -4.59
C LEU A 31 63.11 12.00 -3.44
N PRO A 32 63.76 13.05 -2.90
CA PRO A 32 63.14 13.85 -1.86
C PRO A 32 61.80 14.35 -2.37
N LYS A 33 60.80 14.36 -1.50
CA LYS A 33 59.48 14.89 -1.87
C LYS A 33 59.67 16.30 -2.42
N PRO A 34 59.02 16.65 -3.54
CA PRO A 34 59.10 18.00 -4.07
C PRO A 34 58.67 18.98 -3.00
N GLU A 35 59.41 20.07 -2.85
CA GLU A 35 59.09 21.12 -1.86
C GLU A 35 57.68 21.70 -2.06
N HIS A 36 57.17 21.60 -3.30
CA HIS A 36 55.84 22.06 -3.70
C HIS A 36 55.07 20.92 -4.39
N GLU A 37 54.25 20.19 -3.63
CA GLU A 37 53.23 19.30 -4.20
C GLU A 37 52.09 20.15 -4.79
N LEU A 38 51.77 19.98 -6.08
CA LEU A 38 50.62 20.66 -6.70
C LEU A 38 49.34 20.24 -5.96
N PRO A 39 48.45 21.19 -5.62
CA PRO A 39 47.24 20.87 -4.88
C PRO A 39 46.33 19.95 -5.71
N SER A 40 45.88 18.86 -5.09
CA SER A 40 45.10 17.84 -5.80
C SER A 40 43.62 18.21 -5.88
N TYR A 41 43.01 18.04 -7.07
CA TYR A 41 41.57 18.25 -7.31
C TYR A 41 40.73 17.00 -7.11
N GLY A 42 41.35 15.81 -7.03
CA GLY A 42 40.65 14.53 -7.09
C GLY A 42 39.51 14.37 -6.09
N ARG A 43 39.69 14.83 -4.85
CA ARG A 43 38.64 14.77 -3.82
C ARG A 43 37.48 15.72 -4.08
N SER A 44 37.77 16.94 -4.55
CA SER A 44 36.74 17.92 -4.89
C SER A 44 35.89 17.46 -6.08
N LEU A 45 36.54 16.86 -7.09
CA LEU A 45 35.88 16.33 -8.28
C LEU A 45 35.02 15.11 -7.95
N LEU A 46 35.52 14.20 -7.09
CA LEU A 46 34.73 13.07 -6.61
C LEU A 46 33.44 13.53 -5.91
N LEU A 47 33.51 14.55 -5.05
CA LEU A 47 32.33 15.12 -4.38
C LEU A 47 31.34 15.76 -5.37
N ALA A 48 31.84 16.52 -6.35
CA ALA A 48 31.01 17.13 -7.37
C ALA A 48 30.31 16.10 -8.25
N VAL A 49 31.04 15.08 -8.73
CA VAL A 49 30.49 14.01 -9.59
C VAL A 49 29.47 13.16 -8.84
N THR A 50 29.75 12.78 -7.59
CA THR A 50 28.80 11.99 -6.80
C THR A 50 27.52 12.77 -6.49
N GLY A 51 27.61 14.06 -6.17
CA GLY A 51 26.44 14.92 -6.00
C GLY A 51 25.64 15.10 -7.30
N ALA A 52 26.32 15.36 -8.43
CA ALA A 52 25.67 15.50 -9.73
C ALA A 52 24.98 14.20 -10.19
N LEU A 53 25.60 13.04 -9.95
CA LEU A 53 25.03 11.73 -10.27
C LEU A 53 23.72 11.49 -9.50
N MET A 54 23.68 11.84 -8.20
CA MET A 54 22.46 11.72 -7.39
C MET A 54 21.31 12.55 -7.95
N VAL A 55 21.59 13.81 -8.34
CA VAL A 55 20.61 14.69 -8.97
C VAL A 55 20.14 14.13 -10.31
N LEU A 56 21.06 13.65 -11.15
CA LEU A 56 20.75 13.07 -12.46
C LEU A 56 19.86 11.82 -12.34
N VAL A 57 20.17 10.91 -11.40
CA VAL A 57 19.35 9.72 -11.15
C VAL A 57 17.94 10.13 -10.72
N PHE A 58 17.81 11.11 -9.83
CA PHE A 58 16.49 11.59 -9.41
C PHE A 58 15.70 12.24 -10.56
N LEU A 59 16.36 13.09 -11.38
CA LEU A 59 15.74 13.73 -12.53
C LEU A 59 15.31 12.71 -13.60
N THR A 60 16.15 11.72 -13.91
CA THR A 60 15.80 10.68 -14.89
C THR A 60 14.59 9.86 -14.43
N GLN A 61 14.50 9.50 -13.16
CA GLN A 61 13.32 8.82 -12.61
C GLN A 61 12.06 9.69 -12.66
N THR A 62 12.21 10.99 -12.37
CA THR A 62 11.09 11.95 -12.47
C THR A 62 10.59 12.08 -13.91
N ILE A 63 11.50 12.15 -14.88
CA ILE A 63 11.15 12.21 -16.32
C ILE A 63 10.44 10.91 -16.75
N ILE A 64 10.95 9.74 -16.36
CA ILE A 64 10.30 8.46 -16.66
C ILE A 64 8.89 8.41 -16.07
N ALA A 65 8.71 8.85 -14.83
CA ALA A 65 7.41 8.92 -14.18
C ALA A 65 6.44 9.88 -14.88
N LEU A 66 6.95 11.02 -15.37
CA LEU A 66 6.17 11.98 -16.15
C LEU A 66 5.74 11.37 -17.49
N MET A 67 6.65 10.70 -18.20
CA MET A 67 6.36 10.02 -19.47
C MET A 67 5.31 8.91 -19.33
N GLN A 68 5.28 8.21 -18.19
CA GLN A 68 4.27 7.17 -17.91
C GLN A 68 2.87 7.74 -17.66
N ARG A 69 2.78 9.01 -17.25
CA ARG A 69 1.51 9.70 -16.97
C ARG A 69 0.98 10.49 -18.16
N ALA A 70 1.86 10.89 -19.07
CA ALA A 70 1.44 11.55 -20.29
C ALA A 70 0.48 10.62 -21.06
N PRO A 71 -0.71 11.09 -21.47
CA PRO A 71 -1.59 10.32 -22.34
C PRO A 71 -0.79 9.91 -23.59
N ARG A 72 -1.01 8.70 -24.11
CA ARG A 72 -0.29 8.10 -25.27
C ARG A 72 -0.53 8.88 -26.57
N VAL A 73 -0.14 10.14 -26.62
CA VAL A 73 -0.09 10.97 -27.80
C VAL A 73 1.35 10.94 -28.30
N THR A 74 1.50 10.84 -29.62
CA THR A 74 2.72 10.48 -30.36
C THR A 74 4.03 11.13 -29.85
N PRO A 75 5.14 10.36 -29.76
CA PRO A 75 6.37 10.77 -29.08
C PRO A 75 7.12 11.95 -29.72
N ILE A 76 6.83 12.28 -30.99
CA ILE A 76 7.53 13.34 -31.74
C ILE A 76 6.93 14.73 -31.47
N LEU A 77 5.64 14.82 -31.12
CA LEU A 77 4.97 16.06 -30.69
C LEU A 77 4.88 16.18 -29.16
N ALA A 78 5.28 15.13 -28.42
CA ALA A 78 5.30 15.12 -26.97
C ALA A 78 6.35 16.08 -26.41
N LEU A 79 7.52 16.27 -27.03
CA LEU A 79 8.58 17.10 -26.43
C LEU A 79 8.17 18.58 -26.29
N SER A 80 7.38 19.10 -27.23
CA SER A 80 6.81 20.47 -27.16
C SER A 80 5.56 20.55 -26.26
N SER A 81 4.86 19.43 -26.06
CA SER A 81 3.69 19.30 -25.17
C SER A 81 4.00 18.63 -23.81
N VAL A 82 5.28 18.47 -23.47
CA VAL A 82 5.82 18.15 -22.13
C VAL A 82 6.17 19.42 -21.34
N LEU A 83 6.08 20.58 -22.01
CA LEU A 83 6.11 21.91 -21.40
C LEU A 83 4.73 22.51 -20.99
N PRO A 84 3.60 21.79 -20.81
CA PRO A 84 2.46 22.39 -20.17
C PRO A 84 2.86 22.56 -18.71
N LEU A 85 2.95 23.83 -18.33
CA LEU A 85 3.31 24.42 -17.05
C LEU A 85 2.42 23.98 -15.88
N ASP A 86 1.76 22.83 -15.96
CA ASP A 86 0.99 22.34 -14.83
C ASP A 86 1.95 21.82 -13.78
N ARG A 87 2.29 22.71 -12.85
CA ARG A 87 3.23 22.48 -11.73
C ARG A 87 2.85 21.22 -10.96
N TRP A 88 1.56 20.87 -10.94
CA TRP A 88 1.05 19.67 -10.28
C TRP A 88 1.46 18.37 -10.96
N SER A 89 1.55 18.35 -12.29
CA SER A 89 1.99 17.16 -13.02
C SER A 89 3.45 16.80 -12.67
N TRP A 90 4.31 17.81 -12.56
CA TRP A 90 5.70 17.67 -12.14
C TRP A 90 5.83 17.25 -10.68
N VAL A 91 5.09 17.89 -9.77
CA VAL A 91 5.09 17.51 -8.34
C VAL A 91 4.65 16.07 -8.18
N ALA A 92 3.58 15.66 -8.86
CA ALA A 92 3.02 14.33 -8.72
C ALA A 92 3.87 13.26 -9.46
N ALA A 93 4.61 13.62 -10.52
CA ALA A 93 5.64 12.75 -11.11
C ALA A 93 6.88 12.63 -10.21
N GLY A 94 7.28 13.72 -9.56
CA GLY A 94 8.34 13.73 -8.55
C GLY A 94 7.98 12.87 -7.34
N GLU A 95 6.72 12.91 -6.91
CA GLU A 95 6.19 12.04 -5.87
C GLU A 95 6.32 10.56 -6.27
N THR A 96 5.84 10.15 -7.44
CA THR A 96 5.93 8.74 -7.86
C THR A 96 7.37 8.26 -8.00
N ALA A 97 8.27 9.13 -8.50
CA ALA A 97 9.69 8.85 -8.53
C ALA A 97 10.27 8.66 -7.11
N ALA A 98 9.94 9.55 -6.17
CA ALA A 98 10.36 9.45 -4.77
C ALA A 98 9.88 8.15 -4.10
N TRP A 99 8.62 7.75 -4.32
CA TRP A 99 8.07 6.50 -3.78
C TRP A 99 8.71 5.24 -4.35
N ARG A 100 9.08 5.23 -5.64
CA ARG A 100 9.82 4.13 -6.26
C ARG A 100 11.24 4.04 -5.73
N LEU A 101 11.90 5.19 -5.60
CA LEU A 101 13.31 5.24 -5.25
C LEU A 101 13.56 5.02 -3.76
N LYS A 102 12.61 5.28 -2.86
CA LYS A 102 12.82 5.28 -1.39
C LYS A 102 13.61 4.08 -0.86
N TRP A 103 13.33 2.87 -1.34
CA TRP A 103 13.96 1.64 -0.83
C TRP A 103 15.46 1.57 -1.17
N ILE A 104 15.89 2.19 -2.27
CA ILE A 104 17.28 2.24 -2.71
C ILE A 104 17.92 3.58 -2.30
N ALA A 105 17.19 4.69 -2.43
CA ALA A 105 17.67 6.03 -2.12
C ALA A 105 18.05 6.20 -0.65
N ILE A 106 17.26 5.68 0.30
CA ILE A 106 17.55 5.86 1.73
C ILE A 106 18.94 5.32 2.10
N PRO A 107 19.29 4.04 1.85
CA PRO A 107 20.63 3.55 2.20
C PRO A 107 21.74 4.24 1.40
N VAL A 108 21.52 4.49 0.10
CA VAL A 108 22.53 5.15 -0.76
C VAL A 108 22.80 6.58 -0.31
N THR A 109 21.77 7.36 0.02
CA THR A 109 21.92 8.75 0.49
C THR A 109 22.67 8.81 1.81
N ILE A 110 22.41 7.88 2.74
CA ILE A 110 23.15 7.81 4.01
C ILE A 110 24.64 7.58 3.76
N ILE A 111 25.00 6.62 2.90
CA ILE A 111 26.39 6.30 2.56
C ILE A 111 27.07 7.48 1.86
N VAL A 112 26.40 8.09 0.86
CA VAL A 112 26.93 9.22 0.09
C VAL A 112 27.10 10.46 0.96
N LEU A 113 26.13 10.79 1.82
CA LEU A 113 26.23 11.93 2.72
C LEU A 113 27.32 11.74 3.77
N TRP A 114 27.38 10.56 4.39
CA TRP A 114 28.41 10.26 5.38
C TRP A 114 29.81 10.27 4.78
N GLY A 115 29.98 9.63 3.61
CA GLY A 115 31.24 9.62 2.86
C GLY A 115 31.65 11.03 2.42
N SER A 116 30.72 11.81 1.89
CA SER A 116 31.00 13.18 1.43
C SER A 116 31.36 14.13 2.58
N LEU A 117 30.67 14.03 3.71
CA LEU A 117 31.02 14.78 4.94
C LEU A 117 32.41 14.41 5.45
N LYS A 118 32.78 13.14 5.43
CA LYS A 118 34.11 12.68 5.86
C LYS A 118 35.23 13.23 4.95
N ILE A 119 35.03 13.18 3.63
CA ILE A 119 35.99 13.73 2.66
C ILE A 119 36.11 15.24 2.80
N TYR A 120 34.99 15.94 2.94
CA TYR A 120 34.97 17.40 3.11
C TYR A 120 35.68 17.85 4.39
N ARG A 121 35.39 17.20 5.52
CA ARG A 121 36.12 17.45 6.78
C ARG A 121 37.62 17.18 6.63
N SER A 122 38.01 16.18 5.83
CA SER A 122 39.43 15.93 5.54
C SER A 122 40.05 17.03 4.68
N MET A 123 39.33 17.62 3.73
CA MET A 123 39.82 18.75 2.94
C MET A 123 40.00 20.00 3.80
N LEU A 124 39.09 20.28 4.74
CA LEU A 124 39.19 21.41 5.67
C LEU A 124 40.41 21.31 6.58
N LYS A 125 40.77 20.11 7.04
CA LYS A 125 41.96 19.88 7.87
C LYS A 125 43.29 20.04 7.12
N SER A 126 43.28 20.04 5.78
CA SER A 126 44.48 20.02 4.95
C SER A 126 44.34 20.93 3.74
N SER A 127 43.88 22.15 3.97
CA SER A 127 43.59 23.14 2.92
C SER A 127 44.78 23.42 2.00
N ALA A 128 46.02 23.34 2.50
CA ALA A 128 47.23 23.53 1.71
C ALA A 128 47.44 22.46 0.62
N ARG A 129 46.89 21.24 0.78
CA ARG A 129 47.08 20.12 -0.17
C ARG A 129 45.94 19.95 -1.17
N PHE A 130 44.81 20.61 -0.94
CA PHE A 130 43.59 20.41 -1.71
C PHE A 130 43.05 21.75 -2.24
N CYS A 131 42.84 21.82 -3.56
CA CYS A 131 42.14 22.95 -4.20
C CYS A 131 40.67 22.57 -4.47
N GLY A 132 39.87 23.54 -4.92
CA GLY A 132 38.50 23.28 -5.39
C GLY A 132 37.43 23.20 -4.31
N LEU A 133 37.59 23.91 -3.18
CA LEU A 133 36.63 23.90 -2.08
C LEU A 133 35.22 24.35 -2.49
N GLY A 134 35.11 25.22 -3.51
CA GLY A 134 33.83 25.60 -4.11
C GLY A 134 33.08 24.40 -4.72
N TYR A 135 33.76 23.57 -5.52
CA TYR A 135 33.18 22.37 -6.13
C TYR A 135 32.79 21.31 -5.07
N ALA A 136 33.60 21.19 -4.02
CA ALA A 136 33.27 20.30 -2.90
C ALA A 136 31.98 20.75 -2.19
N LYS A 137 31.79 22.06 -1.97
CA LYS A 137 30.56 22.61 -1.37
C LYS A 137 29.34 22.36 -2.26
N THR A 138 29.43 22.63 -3.56
CA THR A 138 28.30 22.39 -4.47
C THR A 138 27.93 20.91 -4.56
N GLY A 139 28.91 20.01 -4.58
CA GLY A 139 28.69 18.56 -4.55
C GLY A 139 27.94 18.08 -3.30
N ILE A 140 28.32 18.56 -2.12
CA ILE A 140 27.64 18.22 -0.86
C ILE A 140 26.24 18.81 -0.79
N MET A 141 26.07 20.06 -1.24
CA MET A 141 24.74 20.68 -1.29
C MET A 141 23.83 19.93 -2.24
N ALA A 142 24.32 19.54 -3.42
CA ALA A 142 23.57 18.72 -4.37
C ALA A 142 23.21 17.34 -3.80
N SER A 143 24.14 16.67 -3.11
CA SER A 143 23.88 15.36 -2.51
C SER A 143 22.94 15.42 -1.30
N ALA A 144 22.90 16.54 -0.57
CA ALA A 144 21.95 16.77 0.52
C ALA A 144 20.57 17.22 0.04
N LEU A 145 20.50 17.97 -1.07
CA LEU A 145 19.25 18.47 -1.62
C LEU A 145 18.31 17.33 -2.05
N VAL A 146 18.83 16.29 -2.70
CA VAL A 146 18.03 15.16 -3.19
C VAL A 146 17.27 14.43 -2.07
N PRO A 147 17.89 13.94 -0.98
CA PRO A 147 17.16 13.29 0.11
C PRO A 147 16.20 14.23 0.83
N VAL A 148 16.54 15.52 0.98
CA VAL A 148 15.62 16.51 1.55
C VAL A 148 14.38 16.64 0.68
N LEU A 149 14.54 16.77 -0.64
CA LEU A 149 13.44 16.84 -1.59
C LEU A 149 12.56 15.58 -1.55
N ILE A 150 13.19 14.39 -1.52
CA ILE A 150 12.49 13.10 -1.38
C ILE A 150 11.71 13.05 -0.06
N ALA A 151 12.32 13.46 1.06
CA ALA A 151 11.67 13.45 2.37
C ALA A 151 10.49 14.41 2.43
N VAL A 152 10.61 15.61 1.85
CA VAL A 152 9.51 16.59 1.75
C VAL A 152 8.37 16.05 0.89
N LEU A 153 8.67 15.51 -0.30
CA LEU A 153 7.65 14.95 -1.20
C LEU A 153 6.91 13.77 -0.56
N ILE A 154 7.63 12.87 0.13
CA ILE A 154 7.00 11.77 0.85
C ILE A 154 6.20 12.31 2.04
N GLY A 155 6.78 13.19 2.86
CA GLY A 155 6.14 13.70 4.07
C GLY A 155 4.79 14.38 3.81
N VAL A 156 4.70 15.17 2.74
CA VAL A 156 3.45 15.86 2.35
C VAL A 156 2.41 14.89 1.79
N THR A 157 2.80 13.78 1.16
CA THR A 157 1.89 12.87 0.43
C THR A 157 1.46 11.64 1.23
N VAL A 158 2.13 11.36 2.35
CA VAL A 158 1.76 10.27 3.28
C VAL A 158 0.31 10.36 3.79
N PRO A 159 -0.21 11.49 4.31
CA PRO A 159 -1.57 11.51 4.87
C PRO A 159 -2.63 11.20 3.82
N GLU A 160 -2.50 11.78 2.62
CA GLU A 160 -3.42 11.54 1.51
C GLU A 160 -3.37 10.08 1.06
N ARG A 161 -2.19 9.46 0.99
CA ARG A 161 -2.08 8.03 0.65
C ARG A 161 -2.67 7.12 1.72
N LEU A 162 -2.54 7.48 2.99
CA LEU A 162 -3.18 6.74 4.07
C LEU A 162 -4.70 6.84 3.95
N HIS A 163 -5.22 8.02 3.64
CA HIS A 163 -6.64 8.23 3.39
C HIS A 163 -7.14 7.44 2.16
N GLN A 164 -6.45 7.50 1.02
CA GLN A 164 -6.78 6.72 -0.17
C GLN A 164 -6.71 5.21 0.09
N ARG A 165 -5.77 4.76 0.92
CA ARG A 165 -5.70 3.35 1.33
C ARG A 165 -6.92 2.95 2.16
N GLN A 166 -7.36 3.81 3.08
CA GLN A 166 -8.58 3.58 3.87
C GLN A 166 -9.81 3.51 2.96
N LEU A 167 -9.97 4.47 2.04
CA LEU A 167 -11.04 4.45 1.05
C LEU A 167 -11.00 3.20 0.17
N GLY A 168 -9.81 2.72 -0.21
CA GLY A 168 -9.65 1.49 -0.97
C GLY A 168 -10.06 0.23 -0.18
N LEU A 169 -9.77 0.18 1.11
CA LEU A 169 -10.20 -0.91 2.00
C LEU A 169 -11.72 -0.89 2.18
N GLU A 170 -12.30 0.29 2.39
CA GLU A 170 -13.74 0.49 2.51
C GLU A 170 -14.47 0.14 1.20
N ALA A 171 -13.95 0.58 0.04
CA ALA A 171 -14.52 0.20 -1.25
C ALA A 171 -14.46 -1.32 -1.48
N ALA A 172 -13.42 -2.00 -0.97
CA ALA A 172 -13.31 -3.45 -1.06
C ALA A 172 -14.37 -4.19 -0.22
N SER A 173 -14.69 -3.69 0.99
CA SER A 173 -15.75 -4.28 1.82
C SER A 173 -17.14 -4.04 1.23
N TYR A 174 -17.42 -2.85 0.68
CA TYR A 174 -18.65 -2.61 -0.08
C TYR A 174 -18.78 -3.53 -1.30
N ALA A 175 -17.69 -3.70 -2.07
CA ALA A 175 -17.69 -4.58 -3.24
C ALA A 175 -17.99 -6.04 -2.86
N LEU A 176 -17.52 -6.50 -1.69
CA LEU A 176 -17.84 -7.81 -1.15
C LEU A 176 -19.34 -7.90 -0.82
N GLY A 177 -19.92 -6.90 -0.17
CA GLY A 177 -21.34 -6.85 0.13
C GLY A 177 -22.22 -6.93 -1.12
N TYR A 178 -21.90 -6.15 -2.16
CA TYR A 178 -22.63 -6.20 -3.43
C TYR A 178 -22.51 -7.53 -4.16
N ARG A 179 -21.39 -8.24 -4.02
CA ARG A 179 -21.23 -9.59 -4.61
C ARG A 179 -22.16 -10.60 -3.95
N LEU A 180 -22.29 -10.54 -2.62
CA LEU A 180 -23.18 -11.43 -1.87
C LEU A 180 -24.65 -11.11 -2.13
N ASP A 181 -25.01 -9.82 -2.11
CA ASP A 181 -26.37 -9.39 -2.43
C ASP A 181 -26.80 -9.89 -3.82
N ARG A 182 -25.93 -9.72 -4.82
CA ARG A 182 -26.16 -10.28 -6.16
C ARG A 182 -26.35 -11.81 -6.11
N ALA A 183 -25.54 -12.53 -5.35
CA ALA A 183 -25.64 -13.99 -5.24
C ALA A 183 -26.95 -14.41 -4.54
N LEU A 184 -27.38 -13.69 -3.50
CA LEU A 184 -28.66 -13.91 -2.82
C LEU A 184 -29.86 -13.65 -3.74
N LEU A 185 -29.81 -12.59 -4.54
CA LEU A 185 -30.84 -12.29 -5.55
C LEU A 185 -30.88 -13.35 -6.65
N GLU A 186 -29.73 -13.85 -7.09
CA GLU A 186 -29.66 -14.92 -8.09
C GLU A 186 -30.21 -16.25 -7.54
N TYR A 187 -29.90 -16.54 -6.27
CA TYR A 187 -30.47 -17.68 -5.56
C TYR A 187 -31.99 -17.56 -5.45
N SER A 188 -32.50 -16.41 -4.99
CA SER A 188 -33.93 -16.18 -4.80
C SER A 188 -34.70 -16.21 -6.12
N ALA A 189 -34.13 -15.67 -7.20
CA ALA A 189 -34.70 -15.76 -8.53
C ALA A 189 -34.82 -17.21 -9.03
N ARG A 190 -33.89 -18.09 -8.64
CA ARG A 190 -33.85 -19.49 -9.07
C ARG A 190 -34.70 -20.43 -8.22
N TYR A 191 -34.74 -20.22 -6.91
CA TYR A 191 -35.40 -21.11 -5.94
C TYR A 191 -36.67 -20.51 -5.33
N GLY A 192 -37.01 -19.26 -5.66
CA GLY A 192 -38.21 -18.57 -5.17
C GLY A 192 -38.17 -18.17 -3.70
N THR A 193 -37.05 -18.40 -3.00
CA THR A 193 -36.85 -18.14 -1.57
C THR A 193 -35.40 -17.74 -1.31
N LEU A 194 -35.14 -16.94 -0.26
CA LEU A 194 -33.77 -16.70 0.22
C LEU A 194 -33.20 -17.97 0.88
N PRO A 195 -31.88 -18.20 0.81
CA PRO A 195 -31.27 -19.38 1.41
C PRO A 195 -31.41 -19.35 2.94
N ALA A 196 -31.54 -20.53 3.55
CA ALA A 196 -31.59 -20.66 5.01
C ALA A 196 -30.18 -20.58 5.64
N ASP A 197 -29.16 -21.08 4.93
CA ASP A 197 -27.74 -20.98 5.29
C ASP A 197 -26.97 -20.42 4.10
N LEU A 198 -25.95 -19.59 4.33
CA LEU A 198 -25.10 -19.03 3.28
C LEU A 198 -24.39 -20.11 2.47
N LYS A 199 -24.17 -21.31 3.03
CA LYS A 199 -23.61 -22.45 2.30
C LYS A 199 -24.48 -22.92 1.14
N ASP A 200 -25.78 -22.63 1.15
CA ASP A 200 -26.65 -22.98 0.03
C ASP A 200 -26.31 -22.18 -1.24
N LEU A 201 -25.57 -21.08 -1.12
CA LEU A 201 -25.04 -20.32 -2.27
C LEU A 201 -24.02 -21.13 -3.08
N ASP A 202 -23.41 -22.18 -2.52
CA ASP A 202 -22.51 -23.09 -3.26
C ASP A 202 -23.25 -23.86 -4.39
N ARG A 203 -24.59 -23.87 -4.37
CA ARG A 203 -25.42 -24.47 -5.43
C ARG A 203 -25.47 -23.60 -6.69
N LEU A 204 -25.09 -22.33 -6.60
CA LEU A 204 -25.05 -21.43 -7.74
C LEU A 204 -23.81 -21.70 -8.61
N PRO A 205 -23.91 -21.54 -9.94
CA PRO A 205 -22.75 -21.64 -10.82
C PRO A 205 -21.83 -20.43 -10.61
N ASP A 206 -20.61 -20.65 -10.14
CA ASP A 206 -19.60 -19.61 -9.93
C ASP A 206 -18.38 -19.83 -10.86
N PRO A 207 -18.43 -19.36 -12.12
CA PRO A 207 -17.35 -19.60 -13.08
C PRO A 207 -16.02 -18.95 -12.68
N ASP A 208 -16.09 -17.85 -11.91
CA ASP A 208 -14.92 -17.05 -11.51
C ASP A 208 -14.43 -17.35 -10.08
N GLY A 209 -15.12 -18.22 -9.33
CA GLY A 209 -14.82 -18.51 -7.92
C GLY A 209 -15.04 -17.33 -6.97
N SER A 210 -15.79 -16.32 -7.42
CA SER A 210 -15.99 -15.05 -6.71
C SER A 210 -16.92 -15.16 -5.51
N ILE A 211 -17.92 -16.05 -5.59
CA ILE A 211 -18.89 -16.33 -4.52
C ILE A 211 -18.20 -17.18 -3.46
N ALA A 212 -17.48 -18.23 -3.86
CA ALA A 212 -16.72 -19.07 -2.94
C ALA A 212 -15.67 -18.26 -2.16
N ALA A 213 -14.96 -17.35 -2.83
CA ALA A 213 -14.02 -16.44 -2.19
C ALA A 213 -14.70 -15.51 -1.18
N ALA A 214 -15.87 -14.94 -1.52
CA ALA A 214 -16.62 -14.10 -0.60
C ALA A 214 -17.11 -14.90 0.63
N LEU A 215 -17.67 -16.09 0.43
CA LEU A 215 -18.14 -16.98 1.48
C LEU A 215 -17.04 -17.39 2.46
N SER A 216 -15.83 -17.66 1.95
CA SER A 216 -14.68 -18.02 2.81
C SER A 216 -14.26 -16.94 3.80
N SER A 217 -14.63 -15.69 3.53
CA SER A 217 -14.30 -14.55 4.40
C SER A 217 -15.39 -14.21 5.42
N LEU A 218 -16.52 -14.92 5.37
CA LEU A 218 -17.69 -14.65 6.19
C LEU A 218 -17.92 -15.76 7.20
N ASP A 219 -18.45 -15.37 8.35
CA ASP A 219 -19.03 -16.31 9.28
C ASP A 219 -20.46 -16.64 8.84
N ALA A 220 -20.65 -17.85 8.30
CA ALA A 220 -21.96 -18.33 7.86
C ALA A 220 -23.01 -18.29 8.99
N SER A 221 -22.58 -18.39 10.26
CA SER A 221 -23.50 -18.38 11.41
C SER A 221 -24.10 -17.00 11.71
N ALA A 222 -23.51 -15.94 11.15
CA ALA A 222 -23.93 -14.56 11.42
C ALA A 222 -25.09 -14.10 10.50
N TYR A 223 -25.37 -14.83 9.43
CA TYR A 223 -26.48 -14.57 8.51
C TYR A 223 -27.82 -14.92 9.15
N LYS A 224 -28.79 -14.00 9.08
CA LYS A 224 -30.13 -14.18 9.65
C LYS A 224 -31.18 -13.84 8.59
N PRO A 225 -31.78 -14.84 7.93
CA PRO A 225 -32.94 -14.61 7.09
C PRO A 225 -34.15 -14.30 7.97
N SER A 226 -34.95 -13.32 7.58
CA SER A 226 -36.19 -12.95 8.24
C SER A 226 -37.33 -12.85 7.24
N ALA A 227 -38.54 -13.18 7.70
CA ALA A 227 -39.74 -13.01 6.92
C ALA A 227 -40.58 -11.94 7.61
N ASP A 228 -40.58 -10.74 7.05
CA ASP A 228 -41.62 -9.78 7.42
C ASP A 228 -42.91 -10.31 6.81
N LEU A 229 -43.71 -10.98 7.63
CA LEU A 229 -45.10 -11.27 7.30
C LEU A 229 -45.76 -9.92 7.06
N ALA A 230 -45.85 -9.51 5.80
CA ALA A 230 -46.56 -8.32 5.36
C ALA A 230 -47.90 -8.37 6.09
N ALA A 231 -48.08 -7.47 7.06
CA ALA A 231 -49.15 -7.58 8.03
C ALA A 231 -50.46 -7.72 7.25
N LEU A 232 -50.97 -8.96 7.19
CA LEU A 232 -52.29 -9.24 6.64
C LEU A 232 -53.19 -8.25 7.37
N PRO A 233 -53.86 -7.32 6.64
CA PRO A 233 -54.62 -6.26 7.28
C PRO A 233 -55.52 -6.96 8.27
N LYS A 234 -55.34 -6.70 9.57
CA LYS A 234 -56.05 -7.39 10.66
C LYS A 234 -57.51 -7.41 10.28
N GLN A 235 -57.97 -8.51 9.68
CA GLN A 235 -59.29 -8.56 9.11
C GLN A 235 -60.16 -8.59 10.35
N LYS A 236 -60.81 -7.46 10.63
CA LYS A 236 -61.67 -7.24 11.77
C LYS A 236 -62.54 -8.50 11.88
N SER A 237 -62.34 -9.28 12.95
CA SER A 237 -62.98 -10.58 13.12
C SER A 237 -64.46 -10.38 12.85
N GLN A 238 -64.91 -10.89 11.70
CA GLN A 238 -66.29 -10.75 11.30
C GLN A 238 -67.05 -11.62 12.29
N THR A 239 -67.77 -10.99 13.22
CA THR A 239 -68.55 -11.69 14.23
C THR A 239 -69.56 -12.56 13.50
N LEU A 240 -69.26 -13.85 13.38
CA LEU A 240 -70.17 -14.87 12.87
C LEU A 240 -71.34 -14.96 13.85
N ARG A 241 -72.41 -14.22 13.55
CA ARG A 241 -73.73 -14.42 14.14
C ARG A 241 -74.35 -15.65 13.50
N GLY A 242 -74.40 -16.75 14.24
CA GLY A 242 -75.24 -17.88 13.88
C GLY A 242 -74.61 -19.19 14.27
N ALA A 243 -75.18 -19.81 15.29
CA ALA A 243 -74.85 -21.14 15.75
C ALA A 243 -74.87 -22.14 14.59
N VAL A 244 -73.75 -22.83 14.39
CA VAL A 244 -73.56 -24.24 13.99
C VAL A 244 -72.17 -24.34 13.35
N ILE A 245 -71.13 -24.39 14.18
CA ILE A 245 -69.95 -25.24 13.97
C ILE A 245 -69.45 -25.64 15.36
N ARG A 246 -69.92 -26.80 15.84
CA ARG A 246 -69.26 -27.55 16.91
C ARG A 246 -68.13 -28.34 16.26
N ASN A 247 -66.97 -28.35 16.92
CA ASN A 247 -65.84 -29.27 16.71
C ASN A 247 -64.91 -28.98 15.52
N ALA A 248 -64.37 -27.76 15.49
CA ALA A 248 -62.99 -27.57 15.01
C ALA A 248 -62.22 -26.87 16.14
N SER A 249 -61.85 -27.65 17.16
CA SER A 249 -60.76 -27.25 18.05
C SER A 249 -59.51 -27.20 17.20
N LEU A 250 -59.07 -25.98 16.85
CA LEU A 250 -57.71 -25.72 16.45
C LEU A 250 -56.82 -26.13 17.62
N ASP A 251 -56.32 -27.36 17.60
CA ASP A 251 -55.17 -27.77 18.38
C ASP A 251 -54.02 -26.82 18.01
N THR A 252 -53.77 -25.86 18.90
CA THR A 252 -52.69 -24.88 18.80
C THR A 252 -51.35 -25.51 19.20
N ALA A 253 -51.14 -26.79 18.88
CA ALA A 253 -50.06 -27.60 19.44
C ALA A 253 -49.39 -28.60 18.48
N THR A 254 -49.79 -28.68 17.19
CA THR A 254 -49.16 -29.65 16.25
C THR A 254 -49.01 -29.17 14.80
N ASP A 255 -49.12 -27.88 14.51
CA ASP A 255 -48.90 -27.34 13.16
C ASP A 255 -47.57 -26.57 13.04
N ASP A 256 -46.53 -27.06 13.73
CA ASP A 256 -45.13 -26.65 13.56
C ASP A 256 -44.45 -27.41 12.40
N LEU A 257 -45.22 -27.84 11.39
CA LEU A 257 -44.69 -28.32 10.13
C LEU A 257 -44.97 -27.26 9.06
N PRO A 258 -43.98 -26.40 8.70
CA PRO A 258 -44.12 -25.50 7.56
C PRO A 258 -44.06 -26.35 6.27
N GLY A 259 -45.18 -26.96 5.89
CA GLY A 259 -45.36 -27.63 4.60
C GLY A 259 -45.56 -26.65 3.45
N GLU A 260 -45.77 -25.38 3.76
CA GLU A 260 -45.78 -24.27 2.81
C GLU A 260 -44.53 -23.44 3.08
N ALA A 261 -43.58 -23.47 2.14
CA ALA A 261 -42.27 -22.87 2.27
C ALA A 261 -42.39 -21.39 2.72
N LEU A 262 -42.01 -21.11 3.97
CA LEU A 262 -41.89 -19.75 4.49
C LEU A 262 -40.92 -19.01 3.57
N SER A 263 -41.47 -18.11 2.73
CA SER A 263 -40.66 -17.27 1.86
C SER A 263 -40.05 -16.17 2.71
N PHE A 264 -38.76 -16.31 3.02
CA PHE A 264 -37.98 -15.22 3.60
C PHE A 264 -37.86 -14.13 2.53
N THR A 265 -38.32 -12.93 2.88
CA THR A 265 -38.25 -11.75 2.01
C THR A 265 -37.06 -10.87 2.36
N ASN A 266 -36.61 -10.91 3.62
CA ASN A 266 -35.62 -10.00 4.14
C ASN A 266 -34.43 -10.77 4.73
N TYR A 267 -33.27 -10.11 4.83
CA TYR A 267 -32.09 -10.70 5.44
C TYR A 267 -31.20 -9.66 6.12
N ASP A 268 -30.60 -10.07 7.23
CA ASP A 268 -29.51 -9.36 7.89
C ASP A 268 -28.21 -10.13 7.70
N LEU A 269 -27.22 -9.46 7.12
CA LEU A 269 -25.88 -10.01 6.95
C LEU A 269 -24.83 -9.02 7.48
N PRO A 270 -24.20 -9.31 8.65
CA PRO A 270 -23.05 -8.56 9.09
C PRO A 270 -21.84 -8.96 8.24
N LEU A 271 -21.15 -7.96 7.71
CA LEU A 271 -19.90 -8.09 6.98
C LEU A 271 -18.78 -7.52 7.86
N PRO A 272 -17.62 -8.20 7.89
CA PRO A 272 -16.48 -7.71 8.64
C PRO A 272 -16.00 -6.37 8.08
N GLY A 273 -15.63 -5.47 9.00
CA GLY A 273 -15.01 -4.18 8.70
C GLY A 273 -13.64 -4.28 8.02
N ALA A 274 -12.93 -3.16 7.97
CA ALA A 274 -11.62 -3.08 7.33
C ALA A 274 -10.54 -3.86 8.10
N ASP A 275 -10.76 -4.06 9.40
CA ASP A 275 -9.88 -4.80 10.31
C ASP A 275 -10.09 -6.34 10.26
N LYS A 276 -11.16 -6.79 9.60
CA LYS A 276 -11.58 -8.19 9.50
C LYS A 276 -11.97 -8.83 10.83
N LEU A 277 -12.27 -8.03 11.84
CA LEU A 277 -12.83 -8.49 13.11
C LEU A 277 -14.33 -8.24 13.08
N MET A 278 -15.10 -9.09 13.77
CA MET A 278 -16.55 -8.89 13.92
C MET A 278 -16.82 -8.28 15.29
N GLY A 279 -17.88 -7.46 15.37
CA GLY A 279 -18.32 -6.76 16.58
C GLY A 279 -17.67 -5.38 16.78
N THR A 280 -17.07 -4.81 15.74
CA THR A 280 -16.40 -3.50 15.78
C THR A 280 -17.29 -2.41 15.17
N GLU A 281 -16.96 -1.14 15.43
CA GLU A 281 -17.75 0.00 14.95
C GLU A 281 -17.67 0.21 13.43
N ASP A 282 -16.68 -0.41 12.78
CA ASP A 282 -16.46 -0.37 11.33
C ASP A 282 -17.12 -1.53 10.56
N ASP A 283 -17.82 -2.42 11.26
CA ASP A 283 -18.63 -3.45 10.62
C ASP A 283 -19.71 -2.86 9.72
N LEU A 284 -19.98 -3.55 8.63
CA LEU A 284 -21.03 -3.20 7.70
C LEU A 284 -22.20 -4.17 7.89
N PHE A 285 -23.42 -3.65 7.91
CA PHE A 285 -24.63 -4.45 7.93
C PHE A 285 -25.31 -4.32 6.57
N VAL A 286 -25.51 -5.46 5.90
CA VAL A 286 -26.38 -5.52 4.73
C VAL A 286 -27.76 -5.91 5.21
N HIS A 287 -28.71 -5.01 5.00
CA HIS A 287 -30.12 -5.25 5.22
C HIS A 287 -30.84 -5.06 3.88
N ASP A 288 -31.34 -6.15 3.31
CA ASP A 288 -32.06 -6.17 2.04
C ASP A 288 -31.33 -5.44 0.90
N GLY A 289 -30.03 -5.73 0.74
CA GLY A 289 -29.16 -5.12 -0.27
C GLY A 289 -28.72 -3.68 0.04
N ILE A 290 -29.21 -3.07 1.12
CA ILE A 290 -28.75 -1.77 1.60
C ILE A 290 -27.61 -1.99 2.59
N ILE A 291 -26.41 -1.55 2.22
CA ILE A 291 -25.22 -1.61 3.07
C ILE A 291 -25.17 -0.37 3.96
N LYS A 292 -25.19 -0.55 5.28
CA LYS A 292 -25.08 0.52 6.29
C LYS A 292 -23.88 0.26 7.20
N LYS A 293 -23.26 1.30 7.72
CA LYS A 293 -22.25 1.15 8.78
C LYS A 293 -22.91 0.86 10.12
N ALA A 294 -22.26 0.05 10.96
CA ALA A 294 -22.68 -0.22 12.33
C ALA A 294 -22.96 1.08 13.10
N SER A 295 -22.08 2.07 12.93
CA SER A 295 -22.19 3.41 13.52
C SER A 295 -23.41 4.22 13.07
N GLU A 296 -23.97 3.95 11.88
CA GLU A 296 -25.17 4.62 11.36
C GLU A 296 -26.48 3.90 11.79
N GLY A 297 -26.38 2.65 12.27
CA GLY A 297 -27.52 1.77 12.57
C GLY A 297 -28.24 1.98 13.90
N VAL A 298 -27.80 2.90 14.77
CA VAL A 298 -28.29 3.03 16.16
C VAL A 298 -29.64 3.77 16.30
N HIS A 299 -30.36 4.05 15.21
CA HIS A 299 -31.67 4.76 15.26
C HIS A 299 -32.87 3.98 14.71
N GLY A 300 -32.82 2.64 14.70
CA GLY A 300 -34.00 1.79 14.56
C GLY A 300 -34.68 1.50 15.91
N PRO A 301 -36.01 1.68 16.06
CA PRO A 301 -36.71 1.39 17.31
C PRO A 301 -36.92 -0.13 17.45
N GLY A 302 -35.98 -0.84 18.07
CA GLY A 302 -36.24 -2.25 18.42
C GLY A 302 -35.05 -3.12 18.77
N THR A 303 -33.81 -2.74 18.43
CA THR A 303 -32.63 -3.53 18.78
C THR A 303 -32.06 -3.06 20.11
N THR A 304 -32.36 -3.80 21.18
CA THR A 304 -31.65 -3.68 22.46
C THR A 304 -30.16 -3.88 22.23
N PRO A 305 -29.29 -2.96 22.68
CA PRO A 305 -27.85 -3.13 22.58
C PRO A 305 -27.46 -4.37 23.40
N VAL A 306 -26.83 -5.35 22.73
CA VAL A 306 -26.15 -6.45 23.41
C VAL A 306 -24.94 -5.84 24.10
N SER A 307 -25.13 -5.43 25.35
CA SER A 307 -24.04 -5.08 26.26
C SER A 307 -23.26 -6.36 26.56
N THR A 308 -22.18 -6.58 25.83
CA THR A 308 -21.13 -7.53 26.21
C THR A 308 -20.42 -6.98 27.44
N THR A 309 -20.95 -7.30 28.61
CA THR A 309 -20.25 -7.18 29.89
C THR A 309 -19.02 -8.11 29.83
N SER A 310 -17.88 -7.55 29.46
CA SER A 310 -16.58 -8.20 29.62
C SER A 310 -16.28 -8.31 31.12
N ALA A 311 -16.58 -9.47 31.68
CA ALA A 311 -16.11 -9.88 32.99
C ALA A 311 -14.60 -10.15 32.89
N LYS A 312 -13.82 -9.30 33.56
CA LYS A 312 -12.38 -9.46 33.73
C LYS A 312 -12.12 -10.54 34.79
N PRO A 313 -11.28 -11.56 34.54
CA PRO A 313 -10.57 -12.26 35.61
C PRO A 313 -9.45 -11.38 36.20
#